data_AF-A0A099L545-F1
#
_entry.id   AF-A0A099L545-F1
#
_cell.length_a   1.000
_cell.length_b   1.000
_cell.length_c   1.000
_cell.angle_alpha   90.00
_cell.angle_beta   90.00
_cell.angle_gamma   90.00
#
_symmetry.space_group_name_H-M   'P 1'
#
loop_
_entity.id
_entity.type
_entity.pdbx_description
1 polymer ?
#
loop_
_entity_poly.entity_id
_entity_poly.type
_entity_poly.pdbx_seq_one_letter_code
_entity_poly.pdbx_strand_id
1 'polypeptide(L)'
;MKKIVLFGSGVVAEQNLALKPDFIVDNNADIIGSKFHGLDIKSPDVLKDKSTIYQIVVCTTSVGEVKKQLTNYGFIWGQTANIAKQLAERSKISDLEEASFSFLISSGLPSSAESFSGGGIYKITEKQDYPEISKIYEGNTHGLISLENGYYAFTCQGEGIKILDNNLKVVKTIPLRKGLRPHGLKRYKDLWVLVSSNRDCILAVDDNGKEVFEYSFSKKLALFESPQHHCNDIEVVGDIAYVSMFSVTGNWKRNVFDGGIIEVNLINGSMTTIINNLTMPHSISYTPEQGLTILNSFKGTLLASNFSEQAKLPGFLRGYDSDESYHYLGESKNRNFSRLDTGRKPVSIDTRITIMNKEFGFSRSIQLPSRISELHAIILLKNMNTKQI
;
A
#
# COMPACT_ATOMS: atom_id res chain seq x y z
N MET A 1 -30.12 29.11 15.14
CA MET A 1 -29.02 28.20 15.55
C MET A 1 -29.65 26.89 15.98
N LYS A 2 -29.16 25.73 15.51
CA LYS A 2 -29.67 24.43 15.96
C LYS A 2 -29.21 24.17 17.40
N LYS A 3 -30.05 23.51 18.19
CA LYS A 3 -29.74 23.12 19.58
C LYS A 3 -28.76 21.95 19.56
N ILE A 4 -27.75 21.97 20.42
CA ILE A 4 -26.73 20.91 20.44
C ILE A 4 -27.20 19.77 21.35
N VAL A 5 -27.05 18.54 20.89
CA VAL A 5 -27.29 17.32 21.68
C VAL A 5 -26.04 16.46 21.61
N LEU A 6 -25.59 15.93 22.74
CA LEU A 6 -24.52 14.94 22.78
C LEU A 6 -25.12 13.53 22.69
N PHE A 7 -24.51 12.66 21.90
CA PHE A 7 -24.90 11.25 21.81
C PHE A 7 -23.83 10.38 22.48
N GLY A 8 -24.15 9.81 23.64
CA GLY A 8 -23.25 9.10 24.53
C GLY A 8 -22.93 9.94 25.78
N SER A 9 -22.99 9.34 26.98
CA SER A 9 -22.75 10.04 28.26
C SER A 9 -21.46 9.58 28.97
N GLY A 10 -20.32 9.63 28.27
CA GLY A 10 -19.02 9.24 28.81
C GLY A 10 -18.00 10.39 28.91
N VAL A 11 -16.73 10.05 29.08
CA VAL A 11 -15.60 11.01 29.19
C VAL A 11 -15.55 11.97 27.99
N VAL A 12 -15.84 11.48 26.78
CA VAL A 12 -15.87 12.34 25.58
C VAL A 12 -17.00 13.36 25.67
N ALA A 13 -18.14 13.00 26.25
CA ALA A 13 -19.25 13.93 26.44
C ALA A 13 -18.88 15.04 27.44
N GLU A 14 -18.18 14.68 28.52
CA GLU A 14 -17.64 15.63 29.50
C GLU A 14 -16.73 16.67 28.84
N GLN A 15 -15.84 16.22 27.96
CA GLN A 15 -14.93 17.08 27.19
C GLN A 15 -15.65 17.98 26.17
N ASN A 16 -16.92 17.73 25.88
CA ASN A 16 -17.73 18.49 24.94
C ASN A 16 -18.84 19.33 25.63
N LEU A 17 -18.88 19.39 26.96
CA LEU A 17 -19.85 20.21 27.71
C LEU A 17 -19.73 21.71 27.44
N ALA A 18 -18.55 22.19 27.02
CA ALA A 18 -18.32 23.58 26.62
C ALA A 18 -19.20 24.03 25.44
N LEU A 19 -19.74 23.07 24.65
CA LEU A 19 -20.70 23.33 23.59
C LEU A 19 -22.09 23.72 24.11
N LYS A 20 -22.32 23.67 25.43
CA LYS A 20 -23.61 23.96 26.09
C LYS A 20 -24.77 23.16 25.49
N PRO A 21 -24.70 21.82 25.50
CA PRO A 21 -25.76 20.98 24.96
C PRO A 21 -27.07 21.12 25.75
N ASP A 22 -28.21 20.97 25.07
CA ASP A 22 -29.54 21.03 25.69
C ASP A 22 -29.82 19.79 26.55
N PHE A 23 -29.35 18.62 26.11
CA PHE A 23 -29.45 17.33 26.81
C PHE A 23 -28.49 16.31 26.17
N ILE A 24 -28.41 15.12 26.77
CA ILE A 24 -27.65 13.99 26.25
C ILE A 24 -28.63 12.87 25.86
N VAL A 25 -28.30 12.10 24.82
CA VAL A 25 -28.99 10.84 24.50
C VAL A 25 -28.01 9.68 24.59
N ASP A 26 -28.49 8.51 25.01
CA ASP A 26 -27.66 7.29 25.07
C ASP A 26 -28.50 6.04 24.78
N ASN A 27 -27.92 5.03 24.13
CA ASN A 27 -28.60 3.75 23.85
C ASN A 27 -28.68 2.85 25.10
N ASN A 28 -27.88 3.13 26.14
CA ASN A 28 -27.91 2.35 27.37
C ASN A 28 -29.16 2.65 28.20
N ALA A 29 -30.06 1.66 28.29
CA ALA A 29 -31.32 1.76 29.03
C ALA A 29 -31.13 2.05 30.53
N ASP A 30 -30.03 1.61 31.13
CA ASP A 30 -29.79 1.74 32.57
C ASP A 30 -29.55 3.18 33.02
N ILE A 31 -29.12 4.04 32.09
CA ILE A 31 -28.78 5.44 32.39
C ILE A 31 -29.78 6.43 31.82
N ILE A 32 -30.69 5.99 30.96
CA ILE A 32 -31.78 6.83 30.45
C ILE A 32 -32.66 7.28 31.64
N GLY A 33 -32.97 8.59 31.68
CA GLY A 33 -33.72 9.21 32.77
C GLY A 33 -32.86 9.71 33.93
N SER A 34 -31.57 9.36 33.95
CA SER A 34 -30.59 9.91 34.90
C SER A 34 -30.01 11.24 34.42
N LYS A 35 -29.03 11.77 35.15
CA LYS A 35 -28.32 13.01 34.80
C LYS A 35 -26.82 12.80 34.66
N PHE A 36 -26.21 13.51 33.72
CA PHE A 36 -24.77 13.59 33.53
C PHE A 36 -24.33 15.06 33.57
N HIS A 37 -23.51 15.44 34.57
CA HIS A 37 -23.13 16.83 34.82
C HIS A 37 -24.33 17.82 34.83
N GLY A 38 -25.45 17.38 35.40
CA GLY A 38 -26.68 18.19 35.51
C GLY A 38 -27.60 18.17 34.29
N LEU A 39 -27.18 17.57 33.17
CA LEU A 39 -27.98 17.42 31.95
C LEU A 39 -28.77 16.10 31.98
N ASP A 40 -30.02 16.14 31.51
CA ASP A 40 -30.85 14.94 31.41
C ASP A 40 -30.31 14.00 30.31
N ILE A 41 -30.25 12.70 30.62
CA ILE A 41 -30.00 11.64 29.65
C ILE A 41 -31.34 11.10 29.16
N LYS A 42 -31.57 11.11 27.84
CA LYS A 42 -32.83 10.71 27.22
C LYS A 42 -32.63 9.51 26.28
N SER A 43 -33.72 8.78 26.02
CA SER A 43 -33.73 7.83 24.92
C SER A 43 -33.49 8.56 23.58
N PRO A 44 -32.68 8.02 22.65
CA PRO A 44 -32.44 8.61 21.34
C PRO A 44 -33.70 8.77 20.49
N ASP A 45 -34.79 8.07 20.82
CA ASP A 45 -36.09 8.22 20.15
C ASP A 45 -36.58 9.68 20.16
N VAL A 46 -36.16 10.49 21.13
CA VAL A 46 -36.50 11.93 21.18
C VAL A 46 -35.96 12.71 19.98
N LEU A 47 -35.03 12.15 19.20
CA LEU A 47 -34.40 12.76 18.04
C LEU A 47 -35.11 12.46 16.72
N LYS A 48 -36.03 11.49 16.66
CA LYS A 48 -36.78 11.15 15.44
C LYS A 48 -37.44 12.39 14.83
N ASP A 49 -37.24 12.58 13.53
CA ASP A 49 -37.81 13.68 12.73
C ASP A 49 -37.41 15.09 13.19
N LYS A 50 -36.31 15.23 13.95
CA LYS A 50 -35.85 16.52 14.49
C LYS A 50 -34.49 16.98 13.95
N SER A 51 -34.09 16.50 12.78
CA SER A 51 -32.81 16.87 12.13
C SER A 51 -32.72 18.35 11.75
N THR A 52 -33.85 19.05 11.65
CA THR A 52 -33.92 20.51 11.45
C THR A 52 -33.72 21.30 12.74
N ILE A 53 -33.98 20.70 13.91
CA ILE A 53 -33.95 21.35 15.23
C ILE A 53 -32.60 21.15 15.91
N TYR A 54 -32.05 19.92 15.82
CA TYR A 54 -30.87 19.53 16.56
C TYR A 54 -29.63 19.38 15.69
N GLN A 55 -28.49 19.71 16.31
CA GLN A 55 -27.16 19.36 15.85
C GLN A 55 -26.60 18.31 16.81
N ILE A 56 -26.23 17.14 16.27
CA ILE A 56 -25.73 16.03 17.09
C ILE A 56 -24.21 16.02 17.12
N VAL A 57 -23.64 15.86 18.31
CA VAL A 57 -22.22 15.56 18.50
C VAL A 57 -22.12 14.16 19.10
N VAL A 58 -21.59 13.21 18.33
CA VAL A 58 -21.44 11.82 18.75
C VAL A 58 -20.22 11.67 19.63
N CYS A 59 -20.46 11.31 20.89
CA CYS A 59 -19.48 11.17 21.97
C CYS A 59 -19.30 9.72 22.43
N THR A 60 -19.83 8.74 21.69
CA THR A 60 -19.67 7.30 21.97
C THR A 60 -18.74 6.62 20.98
N THR A 61 -18.10 5.54 21.42
CA THR A 61 -17.19 4.72 20.62
C THR A 61 -17.91 3.79 19.66
N SER A 62 -19.22 3.57 19.86
CA SER A 62 -20.08 2.78 18.95
C SER A 62 -20.51 3.62 17.73
N VAL A 63 -19.54 4.16 16.99
CA VAL A 63 -19.76 5.15 15.92
C VAL A 63 -20.62 4.58 14.79
N GLY A 64 -20.31 3.37 14.31
CA GLY A 64 -21.05 2.74 13.21
C GLY A 64 -22.54 2.53 13.52
N GLU A 65 -22.85 2.04 14.73
CA GLU A 65 -24.22 1.86 15.21
C GLU A 65 -24.98 3.18 15.28
N VAL A 66 -24.40 4.19 15.93
CA VAL A 66 -25.03 5.50 16.11
C VAL A 66 -25.17 6.24 14.78
N LYS A 67 -24.19 6.13 13.87
CA LYS A 67 -24.28 6.69 12.52
C LYS A 67 -25.48 6.11 11.77
N LYS A 68 -25.68 4.79 11.81
CA LYS A 68 -26.84 4.12 11.20
C LYS A 68 -28.15 4.58 11.82
N GLN A 69 -28.21 4.65 13.16
CA GLN A 69 -29.39 5.11 13.90
C GLN A 69 -29.77 6.56 13.57
N LEU A 70 -28.80 7.48 13.59
CA LEU A 70 -29.03 8.89 13.30
C LEU A 70 -29.43 9.11 11.84
N THR A 71 -28.85 8.35 10.90
CA THR A 71 -29.27 8.38 9.49
C THR A 71 -30.72 7.94 9.35
N ASN A 72 -31.13 6.87 10.06
CA ASN A 72 -32.53 6.43 10.11
C ASN A 72 -33.49 7.45 10.75
N TYR A 73 -32.98 8.32 11.62
CA TYR A 73 -33.76 9.43 12.22
C TYR A 73 -33.77 10.70 11.35
N GLY A 74 -33.17 10.66 10.16
CA GLY A 74 -33.16 11.76 9.20
C GLY A 74 -32.02 12.78 9.38
N PHE A 75 -31.00 12.46 10.17
CA PHE A 75 -29.79 13.28 10.28
C PHE A 75 -28.80 12.96 9.16
N ILE A 76 -28.13 14.00 8.65
CA ILE A 76 -27.10 13.90 7.63
C ILE A 76 -25.73 13.92 8.31
N TRP A 77 -24.98 12.82 8.18
CA TRP A 77 -23.62 12.70 8.73
C TRP A 77 -22.69 13.75 8.11
N GLY A 78 -21.86 14.40 8.92
CA GLY A 78 -20.98 15.49 8.49
C GLY A 78 -21.67 16.87 8.40
N GLN A 79 -23.01 16.92 8.48
CA GLN A 79 -23.77 18.16 8.42
C GLN A 79 -24.55 18.41 9.71
N THR A 80 -25.54 17.57 10.00
CA THR A 80 -26.42 17.71 11.17
C THR A 80 -26.06 16.73 12.30
N ALA A 81 -25.17 15.77 12.02
CA ALA A 81 -24.55 14.89 12.99
C ALA A 81 -23.05 14.81 12.71
N ASN A 82 -22.23 15.11 13.71
CA ASN A 82 -20.77 15.06 13.62
C ASN A 82 -20.21 14.23 14.76
N ILE A 83 -19.08 13.57 14.51
CA ILE A 83 -18.35 12.91 15.58
C ILE A 83 -17.57 13.95 16.40
N ALA A 84 -17.51 13.75 17.71
CA ALA A 84 -16.65 14.54 18.57
C ALA A 84 -15.20 14.45 18.10
N LYS A 85 -14.47 15.58 18.12
CA LYS A 85 -13.09 15.66 17.62
C LYS A 85 -12.16 14.61 18.26
N GLN A 86 -12.40 14.29 19.53
CA GLN A 86 -11.64 13.32 20.32
C GLN A 86 -11.84 11.88 19.86
N LEU A 87 -12.83 11.62 19.01
CA LEU A 87 -13.11 10.30 18.43
C LEU A 87 -12.81 10.26 16.92
N ALA A 88 -12.23 11.32 16.32
CA ALA A 88 -11.91 11.35 14.90
C ALA A 88 -11.04 10.15 14.47
N GLU A 89 -9.99 9.83 15.25
CA GLU A 89 -9.16 8.65 15.05
C GLU A 89 -9.98 7.35 15.10
N ARG A 90 -10.90 7.21 16.06
CA ARG A 90 -11.78 6.04 16.14
C ARG A 90 -12.73 5.92 14.96
N SER A 91 -13.22 7.03 14.41
CA SER A 91 -14.01 7.01 13.18
C SER A 91 -13.19 6.42 12.04
N LYS A 92 -11.92 6.82 11.91
CA LYS A 92 -11.03 6.29 10.87
C LYS A 92 -10.68 4.82 11.08
N ILE A 93 -10.60 4.36 12.33
CA ILE A 93 -10.46 2.93 12.66
C ILE A 93 -11.70 2.17 12.15
N SER A 94 -12.91 2.65 12.47
CA SER A 94 -14.17 2.06 11.98
C SER A 94 -14.20 2.03 10.44
N ASP A 95 -13.82 3.12 9.78
CA ASP A 95 -13.74 3.19 8.31
C ASP A 95 -12.80 2.10 7.75
N LEU A 96 -11.64 1.88 8.39
CA LEU A 96 -10.69 0.84 7.98
C LEU A 96 -11.22 -0.58 8.26
N GLU A 97 -11.88 -0.81 9.39
CA GLU A 97 -12.48 -2.11 9.76
C GLU A 97 -13.65 -2.50 8.85
N GLU A 98 -14.44 -1.52 8.40
CA GLU A 98 -15.58 -1.72 7.50
C GLU A 98 -15.18 -1.80 6.01
N ALA A 99 -14.02 -1.24 5.65
CA ALA A 99 -13.51 -1.27 4.28
C ALA A 99 -13.11 -2.69 3.85
N SER A 100 -13.35 -3.02 2.59
CA SER A 100 -12.92 -4.26 1.95
C SER A 100 -12.08 -3.96 0.73
N PHE A 101 -10.92 -4.62 0.64
CA PHE A 101 -9.94 -4.37 -0.41
C PHE A 101 -9.75 -5.57 -1.34
N SER A 102 -9.42 -5.28 -2.60
CA SER A 102 -8.96 -6.27 -3.57
C SER A 102 -7.64 -5.83 -4.15
N PHE A 103 -6.71 -6.76 -4.31
CA PHE A 103 -5.37 -6.49 -4.80
C PHE A 103 -4.99 -7.43 -5.95
N LEU A 104 -4.20 -6.90 -6.88
CA LEU A 104 -3.40 -7.70 -7.79
C LEU A 104 -1.96 -7.68 -7.29
N ILE A 105 -1.34 -8.85 -7.13
CA ILE A 105 0.02 -8.96 -6.59
C ILE A 105 0.91 -9.77 -7.53
N SER A 106 2.21 -9.51 -7.47
CA SER A 106 3.24 -10.25 -8.20
C SER A 106 4.16 -11.00 -7.23
N SER A 107 4.38 -12.29 -7.49
CA SER A 107 5.24 -13.17 -6.70
C SER A 107 6.28 -13.87 -7.56
N GLY A 108 7.56 -13.78 -7.18
CA GLY A 108 8.67 -14.23 -8.04
C GLY A 108 9.07 -15.68 -7.81
N LEU A 109 9.14 -16.12 -6.55
CA LEU A 109 9.66 -17.45 -6.22
C LEU A 109 8.57 -18.45 -5.81
N PRO A 110 8.70 -19.73 -6.21
CA PRO A 110 7.95 -20.81 -5.57
C PRO A 110 8.25 -20.89 -4.07
N SER A 111 7.25 -21.31 -3.32
CA SER A 111 7.26 -21.32 -1.85
C SER A 111 7.96 -22.52 -1.22
N SER A 112 8.19 -23.60 -1.97
CA SER A 112 8.86 -24.81 -1.47
C SER A 112 9.73 -25.43 -2.56
N ALA A 113 10.70 -26.25 -2.13
CA ALA A 113 11.50 -27.07 -3.04
C ALA A 113 10.68 -28.24 -3.65
N GLU A 114 9.56 -28.58 -3.02
CA GLU A 114 8.71 -29.74 -3.37
C GLU A 114 7.60 -29.38 -4.38
N SER A 115 7.23 -28.11 -4.48
CA SER A 115 6.32 -27.63 -5.53
C SER A 115 6.88 -26.34 -6.13
N PHE A 116 7.03 -26.32 -7.46
CA PHE A 116 7.28 -25.11 -8.23
C PHE A 116 6.08 -24.14 -8.22
N SER A 117 5.03 -24.46 -7.46
CA SER A 117 3.88 -23.61 -7.24
C SER A 117 4.21 -22.50 -6.24
N GLY A 118 3.93 -21.25 -6.60
CA GLY A 118 4.07 -20.09 -5.71
C GLY A 118 4.34 -18.79 -6.46
N GLY A 119 5.15 -18.85 -7.53
CA GLY A 119 5.31 -17.71 -8.42
C GLY A 119 4.04 -17.42 -9.22
N GLY A 120 3.81 -16.13 -9.52
CA GLY A 120 2.78 -15.72 -10.45
C GLY A 120 2.11 -14.40 -10.09
N ILE A 121 1.07 -14.10 -10.87
CA ILE A 121 0.14 -13.00 -10.58
C ILE A 121 -1.05 -13.58 -9.83
N TYR A 122 -1.40 -12.97 -8.70
CA TYR A 122 -2.55 -13.38 -7.89
C TYR A 122 -3.51 -12.21 -7.70
N LYS A 123 -4.81 -12.52 -7.74
CA LYS A 123 -5.86 -11.65 -7.23
C LYS A 123 -6.17 -12.07 -5.80
N ILE A 124 -6.10 -11.11 -4.88
CA ILE A 124 -6.45 -11.27 -3.47
C ILE A 124 -7.69 -10.43 -3.22
N THR A 125 -8.77 -11.05 -2.77
CA THR A 125 -10.02 -10.35 -2.41
C THR A 125 -10.27 -10.57 -0.94
N GLU A 126 -10.32 -9.49 -0.16
CA GLU A 126 -10.62 -9.57 1.26
C GLU A 126 -12.03 -10.10 1.51
N LYS A 127 -12.15 -11.02 2.48
CA LYS A 127 -13.41 -11.52 3.04
C LYS A 127 -13.30 -11.49 4.57
N GLN A 128 -14.41 -11.73 5.27
CA GLN A 128 -14.48 -11.63 6.73
C GLN A 128 -13.46 -12.51 7.48
N ASP A 129 -13.30 -13.78 7.08
CA ASP A 129 -12.42 -14.72 7.80
C ASP A 129 -11.05 -14.87 7.12
N TYR A 130 -11.06 -15.23 5.84
CA TYR A 130 -9.86 -15.50 5.04
C TYR A 130 -9.99 -14.88 3.66
N PRO A 131 -8.90 -14.31 3.10
CA PRO A 131 -8.96 -13.76 1.76
C PRO A 131 -9.23 -14.85 0.73
N GLU A 132 -10.05 -14.51 -0.27
CA GLU A 132 -10.18 -15.29 -1.48
C GLU A 132 -8.98 -15.03 -2.39
N ILE A 133 -8.30 -16.10 -2.81
CA ILE A 133 -7.03 -16.02 -3.55
C ILE A 133 -7.18 -16.77 -4.87
N SER A 134 -7.08 -16.06 -5.98
CA SER A 134 -7.10 -16.62 -7.32
C SER A 134 -5.74 -16.41 -8.00
N LYS A 135 -5.11 -17.49 -8.45
CA LYS A 135 -3.92 -17.38 -9.31
C LYS A 135 -4.38 -17.04 -10.72
N ILE A 136 -3.96 -15.87 -11.20
CA ILE A 136 -4.29 -15.35 -12.52
C ILE A 136 -3.29 -15.84 -13.56
N TYR A 137 -2.02 -15.88 -13.18
CA TYR A 137 -0.93 -16.28 -14.05
C TYR A 137 0.09 -17.09 -13.26
N GLU A 138 0.61 -18.16 -13.86
CA GLU A 138 1.70 -18.95 -13.29
C GLU A 138 3.02 -18.60 -13.98
N GLY A 139 4.01 -18.20 -13.18
CA GLY A 139 5.32 -17.82 -13.70
C GLY A 139 6.16 -17.12 -12.66
N ASN A 140 7.42 -16.82 -12.99
CA ASN A 140 8.29 -16.07 -12.12
C ASN A 140 8.15 -14.57 -12.41
N THR A 141 7.30 -13.88 -11.65
CA THR A 141 6.90 -12.49 -11.93
C THR A 141 7.47 -11.51 -10.91
N HIS A 142 7.77 -10.28 -11.35
CA HIS A 142 8.33 -9.23 -10.50
C HIS A 142 7.55 -7.92 -10.65
N GLY A 143 7.95 -7.05 -11.58
CA GLY A 143 7.27 -5.78 -11.82
C GLY A 143 5.82 -6.00 -12.26
N LEU A 144 4.93 -5.13 -11.78
CA LEU A 144 3.50 -5.11 -12.09
C LEU A 144 3.04 -3.65 -12.03
N ILE A 145 2.39 -3.17 -13.09
CA ILE A 145 1.86 -1.80 -13.20
C ILE A 145 0.44 -1.79 -13.74
N SER A 146 -0.32 -0.75 -13.37
CA SER A 146 -1.55 -0.37 -14.03
C SER A 146 -1.25 0.48 -15.26
N LEU A 147 -2.11 0.36 -16.26
CA LEU A 147 -2.09 1.15 -17.49
C LEU A 147 -3.32 2.06 -17.53
N GLU A 148 -3.22 3.18 -18.26
CA GLU A 148 -4.28 4.20 -18.31
C GLU A 148 -5.63 3.67 -18.83
N ASN A 149 -5.61 2.65 -19.69
CA ASN A 149 -6.80 2.01 -20.24
C ASN A 149 -7.45 0.97 -19.29
N GLY A 150 -6.98 0.89 -18.04
CA GLY A 150 -7.44 -0.08 -17.03
C GLY A 150 -6.74 -1.44 -17.10
N TYR A 151 -5.88 -1.66 -18.11
CA TYR A 151 -5.14 -2.90 -18.25
C TYR A 151 -3.99 -2.95 -17.24
N TYR A 152 -3.35 -4.09 -17.13
CA TYR A 152 -2.17 -4.28 -16.29
C TYR A 152 -1.03 -4.85 -17.12
N ALA A 153 0.20 -4.53 -16.77
CA ALA A 153 1.38 -5.14 -17.37
C ALA A 153 2.32 -5.65 -16.29
N PHE A 154 2.95 -6.80 -16.54
CA PHE A 154 3.91 -7.38 -15.62
C PHE A 154 5.08 -8.04 -16.34
N THR A 155 6.19 -8.19 -15.63
CA THR A 155 7.37 -8.89 -16.14
C THR A 155 7.36 -10.35 -15.70
N CYS A 156 7.67 -11.27 -16.63
CA CYS A 156 7.81 -12.69 -16.37
C CYS A 156 9.16 -13.18 -16.89
N GLN A 157 9.95 -13.82 -16.02
CA GLN A 157 11.26 -14.34 -16.40
C GLN A 157 11.13 -15.42 -17.47
N GLY A 158 11.91 -15.29 -18.55
CA GLY A 158 11.92 -16.23 -19.66
C GLY A 158 10.83 -15.97 -20.71
N GLU A 159 9.82 -15.14 -20.42
CA GLU A 159 8.72 -14.88 -21.33
C GLU A 159 8.63 -13.43 -21.81
N GLY A 160 9.02 -12.47 -20.97
CA GLY A 160 9.02 -11.04 -21.32
C GLY A 160 7.97 -10.23 -20.56
N ILE A 161 7.36 -9.25 -21.23
CA ILE A 161 6.30 -8.41 -20.65
C ILE A 161 4.94 -8.99 -21.07
N LYS A 162 4.06 -9.19 -20.11
CA LYS A 162 2.69 -9.69 -20.30
C LYS A 162 1.71 -8.56 -20.03
N ILE A 163 0.67 -8.47 -20.85
CA ILE A 163 -0.42 -7.50 -20.67
C ILE A 163 -1.71 -8.25 -20.35
N LEU A 164 -2.34 -7.87 -19.25
CA LEU A 164 -3.66 -8.32 -18.81
C LEU A 164 -4.72 -7.31 -19.19
N ASP A 165 -5.86 -7.77 -19.69
CA ASP A 165 -7.05 -6.95 -19.83
C ASP A 165 -7.76 -6.70 -18.47
N ASN A 166 -8.88 -5.98 -18.51
CA ASN A 166 -9.71 -5.70 -17.34
C ASN A 166 -10.33 -6.95 -16.69
N ASN A 167 -10.41 -8.06 -17.44
CA ASN A 167 -10.87 -9.36 -16.95
C ASN A 167 -9.70 -10.22 -16.41
N LEU A 168 -8.51 -9.62 -16.28
CA LEU A 168 -7.28 -10.27 -15.85
C LEU A 168 -6.85 -11.43 -16.77
N LYS A 169 -7.18 -11.36 -18.06
CA LYS A 169 -6.73 -12.33 -19.07
C LYS A 169 -5.52 -11.78 -19.82
N VAL A 170 -4.53 -12.63 -20.06
CA VAL A 170 -3.37 -12.26 -20.88
C VAL A 170 -3.82 -12.05 -22.33
N VAL A 171 -3.65 -10.83 -22.83
CA VAL A 171 -4.03 -10.43 -24.20
C VAL A 171 -2.84 -10.15 -25.11
N LYS A 172 -1.67 -9.87 -24.54
CA LYS A 172 -0.43 -9.64 -25.31
C LYS A 172 0.79 -10.12 -24.53
N THR A 173 1.77 -10.65 -25.25
CA THR A 173 3.12 -10.92 -24.75
C THR A 173 4.12 -10.18 -25.63
N ILE A 174 4.98 -9.40 -25.01
CA ILE A 174 6.09 -8.70 -25.67
C ILE A 174 7.37 -9.46 -25.28
N PRO A 175 8.02 -10.13 -26.24
CA PRO A 175 9.20 -10.94 -25.95
C PRO A 175 10.36 -10.04 -25.52
N LEU A 176 11.20 -10.55 -24.63
CA LEU A 176 12.47 -9.94 -24.27
C LEU A 176 13.61 -10.90 -24.58
N ARG A 177 14.83 -10.37 -24.81
CA ARG A 177 16.00 -11.23 -24.95
C ARG A 177 16.25 -12.04 -23.67
N LYS A 178 16.88 -13.21 -23.83
CA LYS A 178 17.18 -14.10 -22.69
C LYS A 178 18.22 -13.46 -21.75
N GLY A 179 18.17 -13.87 -20.48
CA GLY A 179 19.19 -13.51 -19.48
C GLY A 179 18.97 -12.18 -18.77
N LEU A 180 17.87 -11.44 -19.05
CA LEU A 180 17.62 -10.14 -18.41
C LEU A 180 17.20 -10.23 -16.95
N ARG A 181 16.42 -11.25 -16.56
CA ARG A 181 15.75 -11.30 -15.25
C ARG A 181 15.02 -9.96 -14.96
N PRO A 182 13.98 -9.62 -15.75
CA PRO A 182 13.30 -8.34 -15.63
C PRO A 182 12.65 -8.22 -14.25
N HIS A 183 12.87 -7.10 -13.56
CA HIS A 183 12.20 -6.77 -12.30
C HIS A 183 11.21 -5.62 -12.53
N GLY A 184 11.48 -4.41 -12.01
CA GLY A 184 10.63 -3.23 -12.17
C GLY A 184 10.32 -2.91 -13.63
N LEU A 185 9.13 -2.35 -13.86
CA LEU A 185 8.58 -2.05 -15.18
C LEU A 185 7.82 -0.73 -15.12
N LYS A 186 8.02 0.15 -16.10
CA LYS A 186 7.25 1.38 -16.29
C LYS A 186 7.02 1.66 -17.77
N ARG A 187 6.00 2.48 -18.06
CA ARG A 187 5.77 3.04 -19.38
C ARG A 187 6.48 4.40 -19.47
N TYR A 188 7.11 4.67 -20.61
CA TYR A 188 7.72 5.96 -20.92
C TYR A 188 7.47 6.26 -22.39
N LYS A 189 6.56 7.20 -22.67
CA LYS A 189 6.06 7.45 -24.03
C LYS A 189 5.58 6.10 -24.62
N ASP A 190 6.03 5.74 -25.82
CA ASP A 190 5.69 4.48 -26.47
C ASP A 190 6.59 3.30 -26.08
N LEU A 191 7.48 3.47 -25.09
CA LEU A 191 8.47 2.47 -24.68
C LEU A 191 8.15 1.80 -23.34
N TRP A 192 8.53 0.54 -23.21
CA TRP A 192 8.54 -0.20 -21.96
C TRP A 192 9.94 -0.11 -21.38
N VAL A 193 10.07 0.54 -20.23
CA VAL A 193 11.35 0.67 -19.52
C VAL A 193 11.34 -0.29 -18.35
N LEU A 194 12.39 -1.10 -18.25
CA LEU A 194 12.51 -2.11 -17.21
C LEU A 194 13.89 -2.11 -16.58
N VAL A 195 13.93 -2.59 -15.34
CA VAL A 195 15.18 -2.88 -14.62
C VAL A 195 15.55 -4.33 -14.84
N SER A 196 16.81 -4.56 -15.22
CA SER A 196 17.36 -5.89 -15.44
C SER A 196 18.34 -6.25 -14.32
N SER A 197 17.90 -7.07 -13.36
CA SER A 197 18.71 -7.42 -12.19
C SER A 197 19.88 -8.35 -12.52
N ASN A 198 19.83 -9.08 -13.64
CA ASN A 198 20.96 -9.87 -14.13
C ASN A 198 21.96 -9.05 -14.95
N ARG A 199 21.60 -7.83 -15.38
CA ARG A 199 22.44 -6.99 -16.25
C ARG A 199 22.86 -5.67 -15.60
N ASP A 200 22.39 -5.39 -14.39
CA ASP A 200 22.63 -4.11 -13.70
C ASP A 200 22.43 -2.92 -14.65
N CYS A 201 21.27 -2.87 -15.30
CA CYS A 201 20.95 -1.83 -16.23
C CYS A 201 19.46 -1.48 -16.21
N ILE A 202 19.13 -0.33 -16.79
CA ILE A 202 17.82 -0.10 -17.37
C ILE A 202 17.85 -0.41 -18.86
N LEU A 203 16.76 -0.98 -19.35
CA LEU A 203 16.55 -1.34 -20.75
C LEU A 203 15.20 -0.79 -21.19
N ALA A 204 15.12 -0.23 -22.41
CA ALA A 204 13.85 0.08 -23.04
C ALA A 204 13.60 -0.77 -24.27
N VAL A 205 12.35 -1.23 -24.43
CA VAL A 205 11.88 -1.92 -25.63
C VAL A 205 10.63 -1.26 -26.19
N ASP A 206 10.42 -1.40 -27.49
CA ASP A 206 9.15 -1.05 -28.13
C ASP A 206 8.06 -2.12 -27.88
N ASP A 207 6.89 -1.91 -28.47
CA ASP A 207 5.74 -2.81 -28.37
C ASP A 207 5.91 -4.18 -29.04
N ASN A 208 7.00 -4.38 -29.79
CA ASN A 208 7.40 -5.62 -30.43
C ASN A 208 8.56 -6.31 -29.69
N GLY A 209 9.09 -5.68 -28.63
CA GLY A 209 10.23 -6.19 -27.88
C GLY A 209 11.59 -5.82 -28.48
N LYS A 210 11.63 -4.91 -29.46
CA LYS A 210 12.88 -4.41 -30.02
C LYS A 210 13.53 -3.46 -29.02
N GLU A 211 14.78 -3.72 -28.67
CA GLU A 211 15.55 -2.87 -27.77
C GLU A 211 15.85 -1.50 -28.42
N VAL A 212 15.61 -0.45 -27.65
CA VAL A 212 15.80 0.95 -28.07
C VAL A 212 17.03 1.54 -27.41
N PHE A 213 17.20 1.32 -26.10
CA PHE A 213 18.41 1.70 -25.37
C PHE A 213 18.66 0.75 -24.19
N GLU A 214 19.92 0.70 -23.76
CA GLU A 214 20.36 0.02 -22.54
C GLU A 214 21.41 0.90 -21.84
N TYR A 215 21.20 1.20 -20.56
CA TYR A 215 22.15 1.97 -19.75
C TYR A 215 22.59 1.16 -18.54
N SER A 216 23.84 0.70 -18.55
CA SER A 216 24.45 -0.03 -17.43
C SER A 216 24.80 0.91 -16.28
N PHE A 217 24.52 0.48 -15.04
CA PHE A 217 24.80 1.28 -13.83
C PHE A 217 26.29 1.44 -13.53
N SER A 218 27.10 0.48 -13.99
CA SER A 218 28.56 0.58 -13.91
C SER A 218 29.22 -0.41 -14.87
N LYS A 219 30.56 -0.32 -14.97
CA LYS A 219 31.40 -1.28 -15.69
C LYS A 219 31.59 -2.61 -14.94
N LYS A 220 31.04 -2.74 -13.73
CA LYS A 220 31.31 -3.89 -12.85
C LYS A 220 30.74 -5.20 -13.37
N LEU A 221 29.62 -5.20 -14.08
CA LEU A 221 29.11 -6.42 -14.72
C LEU A 221 30.15 -7.00 -15.68
N ALA A 222 30.75 -6.16 -16.53
CA ALA A 222 31.78 -6.59 -17.47
C ALA A 222 33.06 -7.05 -16.76
N LEU A 223 33.44 -6.40 -15.66
CA LEU A 223 34.63 -6.75 -14.89
C LEU A 223 34.51 -8.06 -14.10
N PHE A 224 33.33 -8.34 -13.55
CA PHE A 224 33.09 -9.49 -12.65
C PHE A 224 32.22 -10.58 -13.26
N GLU A 225 31.86 -10.44 -14.54
CA GLU A 225 30.98 -11.33 -15.32
C GLU A 225 29.68 -11.70 -14.59
N SER A 226 29.22 -10.83 -13.69
CA SER A 226 28.06 -11.09 -12.85
C SER A 226 27.52 -9.80 -12.23
N PRO A 227 26.20 -9.69 -12.00
CA PRO A 227 25.60 -8.46 -11.48
C PRO A 227 26.11 -8.16 -10.07
N GLN A 228 26.47 -6.91 -9.83
CA GLN A 228 27.07 -6.38 -8.62
C GLN A 228 26.19 -5.36 -7.88
N HIS A 229 25.07 -4.88 -8.44
CA HIS A 229 24.21 -3.86 -7.79
C HIS A 229 22.93 -4.43 -7.15
N HIS A 230 22.33 -5.45 -7.77
CA HIS A 230 21.01 -5.99 -7.37
C HIS A 230 19.95 -4.89 -7.37
N CYS A 231 19.63 -4.43 -8.57
CA CYS A 231 18.56 -3.48 -8.83
C CYS A 231 17.17 -4.16 -8.74
N ASN A 232 16.19 -3.42 -8.24
CA ASN A 232 14.87 -3.95 -7.90
C ASN A 232 13.77 -3.30 -8.71
N ASP A 233 13.48 -2.03 -8.46
CA ASP A 233 12.29 -1.38 -9.03
C ASP A 233 12.63 -0.05 -9.69
N ILE A 234 11.68 0.47 -10.48
CA ILE A 234 11.82 1.70 -11.25
C ILE A 234 10.55 2.53 -11.20
N GLU A 235 10.73 3.85 -11.05
CA GLU A 235 9.70 4.85 -11.26
C GLU A 235 10.16 5.82 -12.35
N VAL A 236 9.23 6.31 -13.19
CA VAL A 236 9.54 7.26 -14.26
C VAL A 236 8.75 8.55 -14.05
N VAL A 237 9.46 9.68 -14.02
CA VAL A 237 8.88 11.02 -13.90
C VAL A 237 9.45 11.89 -15.01
N GLY A 238 8.61 12.21 -16.01
CA GLY A 238 9.08 12.90 -17.21
C GLY A 238 10.12 12.06 -17.97
N ASP A 239 11.28 12.65 -18.27
CA ASP A 239 12.40 11.99 -18.95
C ASP A 239 13.42 11.36 -17.98
N ILE A 240 13.05 11.20 -16.71
CA ILE A 240 13.92 10.71 -15.64
C ILE A 240 13.38 9.41 -15.05
N ALA A 241 14.25 8.42 -14.90
CA ALA A 241 13.97 7.19 -14.17
C ALA A 241 14.69 7.17 -12.82
N TYR A 242 13.98 6.73 -11.79
CA TYR A 242 14.52 6.49 -10.45
C TYR A 242 14.56 4.99 -10.19
N VAL A 243 15.75 4.45 -9.94
CA VAL A 243 15.97 3.00 -9.79
C VAL A 243 16.44 2.68 -8.39
N SER A 244 15.76 1.75 -7.73
CA SER A 244 16.18 1.22 -6.43
C SER A 244 17.14 0.05 -6.56
N MET A 245 18.10 -0.06 -5.65
CA MET A 245 19.06 -1.17 -5.63
C MET A 245 19.67 -1.43 -4.26
N PHE A 246 20.16 -2.65 -4.03
CA PHE A 246 20.79 -3.03 -2.77
C PHE A 246 22.15 -2.39 -2.54
N SER A 247 22.83 -1.97 -3.60
CA SER A 247 24.12 -1.33 -3.52
C SER A 247 24.33 -0.37 -4.67
N VAL A 248 24.42 0.92 -4.36
CA VAL A 248 24.73 1.96 -5.35
C VAL A 248 26.17 1.81 -5.85
N THR A 249 27.12 1.49 -4.96
CA THR A 249 28.52 1.28 -5.38
C THR A 249 28.75 -0.06 -6.06
N GLY A 250 27.83 -1.02 -5.97
CA GLY A 250 27.95 -2.35 -6.59
C GLY A 250 28.80 -3.33 -5.76
N ASN A 251 28.54 -3.40 -4.45
CA ASN A 251 29.27 -4.22 -3.48
C ASN A 251 28.34 -5.12 -2.61
N TRP A 252 27.07 -5.32 -3.00
CA TRP A 252 26.14 -6.14 -2.20
C TRP A 252 26.63 -7.58 -1.97
N LYS A 253 27.32 -8.17 -2.95
CA LYS A 253 27.94 -9.52 -2.84
C LYS A 253 29.10 -9.58 -1.84
N ARG A 254 29.63 -8.41 -1.44
CA ARG A 254 30.68 -8.25 -0.41
C ARG A 254 30.07 -7.85 0.94
N ASN A 255 28.76 -8.02 1.11
CA ASN A 255 27.99 -7.63 2.29
C ASN A 255 28.02 -6.11 2.59
N VAL A 256 28.30 -5.28 1.58
CA VAL A 256 28.16 -3.82 1.69
C VAL A 256 26.79 -3.45 1.12
N PHE A 257 25.85 -3.15 2.01
CA PHE A 257 24.48 -2.74 1.67
C PHE A 257 24.35 -1.21 1.74
N ASP A 258 25.04 -0.51 0.85
CA ASP A 258 24.91 0.92 0.56
C ASP A 258 23.76 1.15 -0.45
N GLY A 259 22.61 0.56 -0.15
CA GLY A 259 21.45 0.58 -1.02
C GLY A 259 20.86 1.97 -1.14
N GLY A 260 20.18 2.20 -2.25
CA GLY A 260 19.72 3.55 -2.54
C GLY A 260 18.93 3.69 -3.82
N ILE A 261 18.83 4.93 -4.26
CA ILE A 261 18.16 5.34 -5.48
C ILE A 261 19.19 6.05 -6.36
N ILE A 262 19.29 5.61 -7.60
CA ILE A 262 19.94 6.39 -8.65
C ILE A 262 18.88 7.01 -9.55
N GLU A 263 19.15 8.22 -9.99
CA GLU A 263 18.47 8.88 -11.08
C GLU A 263 19.18 8.53 -12.40
N VAL A 264 18.41 8.24 -13.45
CA VAL A 264 18.91 7.99 -14.81
C VAL A 264 18.11 8.84 -15.78
N ASN A 265 18.80 9.70 -16.53
CA ASN A 265 18.20 10.44 -17.63
C ASN A 265 17.95 9.49 -18.81
N LEU A 266 16.69 9.35 -19.22
CA LEU A 266 16.28 8.39 -20.25
C LEU A 266 16.73 8.79 -21.67
N ILE A 267 17.06 10.08 -21.88
CA ILE A 267 17.50 10.59 -23.18
C ILE A 267 18.96 10.24 -23.45
N ASN A 268 19.83 10.35 -22.44
CA ASN A 268 21.28 10.25 -22.63
C ASN A 268 21.99 9.22 -21.72
N GLY A 269 21.27 8.61 -20.77
CA GLY A 269 21.80 7.63 -19.84
C GLY A 269 22.67 8.20 -18.72
N SER A 270 22.77 9.52 -18.55
CA SER A 270 23.52 10.13 -17.45
C SER A 270 22.88 9.78 -16.11
N MET A 271 23.70 9.47 -15.10
CA MET A 271 23.23 8.98 -13.81
C MET A 271 23.70 9.83 -12.65
N THR A 272 22.87 9.95 -11.61
CA THR A 272 23.22 10.65 -10.36
C THR A 272 22.67 9.87 -9.17
N THR A 273 23.44 9.75 -8.09
CA THR A 273 22.97 9.13 -6.85
C THR A 273 22.10 10.12 -6.08
N ILE A 274 20.87 9.71 -5.74
CA ILE A 274 19.95 10.52 -4.92
C ILE A 274 20.13 10.22 -3.43
N ILE A 275 20.27 8.93 -3.09
CA ILE A 275 20.47 8.44 -1.73
C ILE A 275 21.19 7.09 -1.79
N ASN A 276 22.02 6.74 -0.80
CA ASN A 276 22.81 5.49 -0.77
C ASN A 276 23.07 4.91 0.64
N ASN A 277 22.22 5.25 1.61
CA ASN A 277 22.29 4.80 3.00
C ASN A 277 21.07 3.95 3.41
N LEU A 278 20.41 3.32 2.44
CA LEU A 278 19.27 2.41 2.64
C LEU A 278 19.74 0.96 2.68
N THR A 279 18.95 0.08 3.30
CA THR A 279 19.30 -1.34 3.44
C THR A 279 18.32 -2.20 2.64
N MET A 280 18.82 -2.72 1.52
CA MET A 280 18.05 -3.55 0.58
C MET A 280 16.75 -2.89 0.08
N PRO A 281 16.75 -1.65 -0.43
CA PRO A 281 15.51 -1.01 -0.86
C PRO A 281 14.86 -1.72 -2.06
N HIS A 282 13.52 -1.81 -2.07
CA HIS A 282 12.72 -2.45 -3.13
C HIS A 282 11.81 -1.44 -3.83
N SER A 283 10.48 -1.49 -3.64
CA SER A 283 9.58 -0.66 -4.43
C SER A 283 9.81 0.82 -4.24
N ILE A 284 9.83 1.51 -5.38
CA ILE A 284 9.91 2.96 -5.51
C ILE A 284 8.65 3.44 -6.25
N SER A 285 8.12 4.57 -5.82
CA SER A 285 7.00 5.22 -6.49
C SER A 285 7.07 6.73 -6.37
N TYR A 286 6.26 7.44 -7.15
CA TYR A 286 6.15 8.88 -7.13
C TYR A 286 4.69 9.31 -7.18
N THR A 287 4.33 10.26 -6.32
CA THR A 287 3.10 11.06 -6.49
C THR A 287 3.43 12.55 -6.31
N PRO A 288 2.68 13.47 -6.93
CA PRO A 288 2.86 14.90 -6.70
C PRO A 288 2.75 15.30 -5.22
N GLU A 289 1.88 14.63 -4.46
CA GLU A 289 1.59 14.95 -3.07
C GLU A 289 2.66 14.43 -2.09
N GLN A 290 3.23 13.24 -2.35
CA GLN A 290 4.17 12.58 -1.44
C GLN A 290 5.63 12.63 -1.92
N GLY A 291 5.85 13.04 -3.17
CA GLY A 291 7.14 12.96 -3.84
C GLY A 291 7.59 11.51 -4.02
N LEU A 292 8.92 11.29 -4.01
CA LEU A 292 9.47 9.95 -4.06
C LEU A 292 9.19 9.19 -2.77
N THR A 293 8.63 7.99 -2.93
CA THR A 293 8.38 7.03 -1.87
C THR A 293 9.19 5.75 -2.12
N ILE A 294 9.84 5.22 -1.09
CA ILE A 294 10.70 4.04 -1.19
C ILE A 294 10.54 3.13 0.03
N LEU A 295 10.55 1.82 -0.21
CA LEU A 295 10.62 0.82 0.86
C LEU A 295 12.07 0.52 1.22
N ASN A 296 12.47 0.83 2.45
CA ASN A 296 13.74 0.40 3.04
C ASN A 296 13.55 -0.98 3.68
N SER A 297 13.44 -1.97 2.79
CA SER A 297 12.82 -3.28 3.03
C SER A 297 13.35 -4.05 4.23
N PHE A 298 14.68 -4.08 4.41
CA PHE A 298 15.26 -4.85 5.50
C PHE A 298 15.00 -4.20 6.87
N LYS A 299 14.86 -2.88 6.91
CA LYS A 299 14.49 -2.14 8.13
C LYS A 299 12.98 -2.12 8.39
N GLY A 300 12.19 -2.59 7.42
CA GLY A 300 10.73 -2.59 7.50
C GLY A 300 10.15 -1.19 7.44
N THR A 301 10.85 -0.20 6.86
CA THR A 301 10.39 1.19 6.88
C THR A 301 9.90 1.68 5.52
N LEU A 302 8.80 2.43 5.55
CA LEU A 302 8.30 3.23 4.43
C LEU A 302 8.88 4.63 4.55
N LEU A 303 9.57 5.11 3.51
CA LEU A 303 10.14 6.46 3.48
C LEU A 303 9.47 7.28 2.38
N ALA A 304 9.02 8.49 2.69
CA ALA A 304 8.44 9.45 1.74
C ALA A 304 8.75 10.89 2.19
N SER A 305 8.34 11.91 1.44
CA SER A 305 8.48 13.32 1.85
C SER A 305 9.91 13.65 2.29
N ASN A 306 10.84 13.62 1.33
CA ASN A 306 12.29 13.75 1.56
C ASN A 306 12.87 12.62 2.44
N PHE A 307 12.47 11.38 2.14
CA PHE A 307 12.94 10.16 2.80
C PHE A 307 12.72 10.10 4.32
N SER A 308 11.70 10.81 4.80
CA SER A 308 11.26 10.75 6.20
C SER A 308 10.51 9.44 6.47
N GLU A 309 10.74 8.82 7.63
CA GLU A 309 10.05 7.58 8.03
C GLU A 309 8.56 7.84 8.23
N GLN A 310 7.72 7.22 7.41
CA GLN A 310 6.26 7.28 7.50
C GLN A 310 5.70 6.09 8.29
N ALA A 311 6.39 4.95 8.27
CA ALA A 311 5.97 3.74 8.96
C ALA A 311 7.17 2.82 9.24
N LYS A 312 7.01 1.96 10.25
CA LYS A 312 7.92 0.87 10.56
C LYS A 312 7.18 -0.40 10.94
N LEU A 313 7.31 -1.43 10.10
CA LEU A 313 6.66 -2.72 10.23
C LEU A 313 7.68 -3.82 10.57
N PRO A 314 7.24 -4.93 11.19
CA PRO A 314 8.13 -6.02 11.58
C PRO A 314 8.53 -6.93 10.42
N GLY A 315 7.85 -6.87 9.27
CA GLY A 315 8.13 -7.69 8.09
C GLY A 315 9.09 -7.06 7.08
N PHE A 316 9.41 -7.82 6.03
CA PHE A 316 10.30 -7.39 4.95
C PHE A 316 9.49 -6.75 3.81
N LEU A 317 9.54 -5.43 3.69
CA LEU A 317 8.68 -4.68 2.75
C LEU A 317 9.15 -4.82 1.30
N ARG A 318 8.28 -5.19 0.37
CA ARG A 318 8.64 -5.30 -1.05
C ARG A 318 7.71 -4.57 -1.99
N GLY A 319 6.41 -4.81 -1.90
CA GLY A 319 5.40 -4.17 -2.74
C GLY A 319 4.79 -2.96 -2.07
N TYR A 320 4.47 -1.95 -2.87
CA TYR A 320 3.85 -0.71 -2.41
C TYR A 320 2.79 -0.24 -3.40
N ASP A 321 1.66 0.19 -2.87
CA ASP A 321 0.67 1.01 -3.56
C ASP A 321 0.01 1.95 -2.54
N SER A 322 -0.76 2.94 -2.99
CA SER A 322 -1.54 3.78 -2.08
C SER A 322 -2.72 4.47 -2.75
N ASP A 323 -3.70 4.87 -1.96
CA ASP A 323 -4.76 5.79 -2.36
C ASP A 323 -4.72 7.07 -1.51
N GLU A 324 -5.78 7.87 -1.49
CA GLU A 324 -5.84 9.09 -0.68
C GLU A 324 -5.79 8.83 0.83
N SER A 325 -6.29 7.68 1.29
CA SER A 325 -6.52 7.38 2.71
C SER A 325 -5.52 6.38 3.29
N TYR A 326 -4.98 5.48 2.47
CA TYR A 326 -4.26 4.31 2.91
C TYR A 326 -2.96 4.06 2.12
N HIS A 327 -1.96 3.58 2.84
CA HIS A 327 -0.81 2.89 2.26
C HIS A 327 -1.07 1.38 2.26
N TYR A 328 -0.71 0.71 1.15
CA TYR A 328 -0.78 -0.74 1.00
C TYR A 328 0.63 -1.30 0.91
N LEU A 329 1.02 -2.06 1.92
CA LEU A 329 2.40 -2.50 2.13
C LEU A 329 2.50 -4.01 2.06
N GLY A 330 3.27 -4.51 1.10
CA GLY A 330 3.54 -5.93 0.94
C GLY A 330 4.69 -6.39 1.81
N GLU A 331 4.38 -7.08 2.90
CA GLU A 331 5.37 -7.74 3.74
C GLU A 331 5.61 -9.16 3.22
N SER A 332 6.81 -9.41 2.70
CA SER A 332 7.25 -10.72 2.24
C SER A 332 7.90 -11.51 3.38
N LYS A 333 7.92 -12.84 3.25
CA LYS A 333 8.65 -13.72 4.17
C LYS A 333 10.14 -13.32 4.20
N ASN A 334 10.63 -12.92 5.37
CA ASN A 334 12.03 -12.53 5.53
C ASN A 334 12.95 -13.76 5.53
N ARG A 335 13.73 -13.94 4.46
CA ARG A 335 14.75 -15.03 4.34
C ARG A 335 16.15 -14.60 4.81
N ASN A 336 16.33 -13.33 5.16
CA ASN A 336 17.62 -12.71 5.47
C ASN A 336 17.83 -12.46 6.97
N PHE A 337 16.99 -13.04 7.85
CA PHE A 337 17.01 -12.79 9.30
C PHE A 337 18.38 -13.10 9.94
N SER A 338 19.11 -14.10 9.45
CA SER A 338 20.40 -14.52 10.02
C SER A 338 21.59 -13.62 9.66
N ARG A 339 21.45 -12.67 8.72
CA ARG A 339 22.59 -11.99 8.09
C ARG A 339 23.06 -10.70 8.77
N LEU A 340 22.42 -10.26 9.86
CA LEU A 340 22.83 -9.06 10.59
C LEU A 340 22.59 -9.24 12.10
N ASP A 341 23.56 -8.82 12.90
CA ASP A 341 23.36 -8.48 14.31
C ASP A 341 22.50 -7.20 14.37
N THR A 342 21.44 -7.21 15.16
CA THR A 342 20.29 -6.34 14.86
C THR A 342 19.67 -5.61 16.03
N GLY A 343 20.16 -5.78 17.27
CA GLY A 343 19.57 -5.13 18.46
C GLY A 343 18.03 -5.30 18.51
N ARG A 344 17.54 -6.47 18.11
CA ARG A 344 16.25 -6.63 17.42
C ARG A 344 15.03 -6.66 18.35
N LYS A 345 13.99 -5.91 17.95
CA LYS A 345 12.58 -6.23 18.19
C LYS A 345 12.18 -7.47 17.35
N PRO A 346 11.10 -8.21 17.68
CA PRO A 346 10.67 -9.35 16.88
C PRO A 346 10.44 -8.98 15.41
N VAL A 347 10.91 -9.84 14.49
CA VAL A 347 10.74 -9.72 13.03
C VAL A 347 9.72 -10.76 12.58
N SER A 348 8.79 -10.37 11.71
CA SER A 348 7.81 -11.31 11.16
C SER A 348 8.42 -12.18 10.06
N ILE A 349 8.01 -13.44 10.05
CA ILE A 349 8.29 -14.42 8.98
C ILE A 349 7.07 -14.67 8.08
N ASP A 350 5.99 -13.93 8.32
CA ASP A 350 4.71 -14.08 7.61
C ASP A 350 4.74 -13.33 6.29
N THR A 351 3.80 -13.68 5.41
CA THR A 351 3.54 -12.89 4.20
C THR A 351 2.14 -12.28 4.34
N ARG A 352 2.05 -10.96 4.18
CA ARG A 352 0.80 -10.22 4.40
C ARG A 352 0.77 -8.92 3.61
N ILE A 353 -0.43 -8.41 3.38
CA ILE A 353 -0.65 -7.03 2.91
C ILE A 353 -1.11 -6.22 4.11
N THR A 354 -0.33 -5.21 4.51
CA THR A 354 -0.67 -4.30 5.60
C THR A 354 -1.28 -3.04 5.02
N ILE A 355 -2.50 -2.72 5.47
CA ILE A 355 -3.27 -1.53 5.10
C ILE A 355 -3.13 -0.55 6.26
N MET A 356 -2.47 0.57 6.00
CA MET A 356 -2.16 1.59 7.01
C MET A 356 -2.86 2.90 6.68
N ASN A 357 -3.57 3.47 7.64
CA ASN A 357 -4.15 4.80 7.50
C ASN A 357 -3.04 5.87 7.46
N LYS A 358 -3.08 6.76 6.46
CA LYS A 358 -2.05 7.78 6.25
C LYS A 358 -2.02 8.87 7.32
N GLU A 359 -3.17 9.17 7.93
CA GLU A 359 -3.33 10.29 8.87
C GLU A 359 -2.86 9.92 10.29
N PHE A 360 -3.27 8.74 10.77
CA PHE A 360 -3.04 8.31 12.16
C PHE A 360 -2.06 7.13 12.29
N GLY A 361 -1.68 6.48 11.19
CA GLY A 361 -0.68 5.41 11.20
C GLY A 361 -1.12 4.08 11.82
N PHE A 362 -2.38 3.93 12.25
CA PHE A 362 -2.91 2.62 12.62
C PHE A 362 -3.08 1.74 11.37
N SER A 363 -3.03 0.42 11.56
CA SER A 363 -3.06 -0.53 10.46
C SER A 363 -3.73 -1.84 10.82
N ARG A 364 -4.22 -2.55 9.81
CA ARG A 364 -4.59 -3.96 9.86
C ARG A 364 -3.95 -4.71 8.70
N SER A 365 -3.94 -6.04 8.74
CA SER A 365 -3.28 -6.85 7.71
C SER A 365 -4.16 -7.97 7.18
N ILE A 366 -4.07 -8.21 5.88
CA ILE A 366 -4.59 -9.41 5.23
C ILE A 366 -3.46 -10.45 5.23
N GLN A 367 -3.64 -11.54 5.98
CA GLN A 367 -2.68 -12.63 6.04
C GLN A 367 -2.74 -13.48 4.76
N LEU A 368 -1.58 -13.83 4.22
CA LEU A 368 -1.47 -14.66 3.03
C LEU A 368 -0.91 -16.04 3.38
N PRO A 369 -1.33 -17.10 2.65
CA PRO A 369 -0.80 -18.44 2.88
C PRO A 369 0.69 -18.49 2.54
N SER A 370 1.43 -19.35 3.23
CA SER A 370 2.88 -19.54 3.07
C SER A 370 3.34 -19.85 1.64
N ARG A 371 2.40 -20.32 0.79
CA ARG A 371 2.64 -20.56 -0.64
C ARG A 371 2.91 -19.30 -1.47
N ILE A 372 2.45 -18.14 -0.98
CA ILE A 372 2.78 -16.83 -1.54
C ILE A 372 3.82 -16.24 -0.60
N SER A 373 5.09 -16.38 -0.96
CA SER A 373 6.20 -16.02 -0.04
C SER A 373 6.79 -14.64 -0.27
N GLU A 374 6.47 -14.03 -1.42
CA GLU A 374 7.02 -12.75 -1.85
C GLU A 374 5.92 -11.90 -2.49
N LEU A 375 5.94 -10.60 -2.19
CA LEU A 375 5.03 -9.59 -2.71
C LEU A 375 5.87 -8.51 -3.40
N HIS A 376 6.39 -8.76 -4.60
CA HIS A 376 7.30 -7.82 -5.29
C HIS A 376 6.60 -6.53 -5.73
N ALA A 377 5.31 -6.63 -6.03
CA ALA A 377 4.47 -5.50 -6.40
C ALA A 377 3.03 -5.75 -5.96
N ILE A 378 2.30 -4.68 -5.67
CA ILE A 378 0.89 -4.67 -5.26
C ILE A 378 0.21 -3.58 -6.07
N ILE A 379 -1.02 -3.86 -6.51
CA ILE A 379 -1.92 -2.86 -7.09
C ILE A 379 -3.28 -3.01 -6.42
N LEU A 380 -3.83 -1.92 -5.91
CA LEU A 380 -5.22 -1.84 -5.48
C LEU A 380 -6.13 -1.96 -6.71
N LEU A 381 -6.98 -2.98 -6.70
CA LEU A 381 -8.07 -3.09 -7.66
C LEU A 381 -9.22 -2.21 -7.18
N LYS A 382 -9.53 -1.16 -7.94
CA LYS A 382 -10.74 -0.38 -7.70
C LYS A 382 -11.94 -1.32 -7.83
N ASN A 383 -12.78 -1.38 -6.80
CA ASN A 383 -14.00 -2.18 -6.84
C ASN A 383 -14.79 -1.81 -8.11
N MET A 384 -14.95 -2.75 -9.05
CA MET A 384 -15.78 -2.55 -10.26
C MET A 384 -17.27 -2.38 -9.93
N ASN A 385 -17.65 -2.34 -8.65
CA ASN A 385 -19.01 -2.19 -8.17
C ASN A 385 -19.04 -1.26 -6.95
N THR A 386 -18.90 0.03 -7.16
CA THR A 386 -19.55 1.02 -6.32
C THR A 386 -20.43 1.86 -7.24
N LYS A 387 -21.72 1.48 -7.31
CA LYS A 387 -22.75 2.47 -7.62
C LYS A 387 -22.54 3.61 -6.63
N GLN A 388 -22.26 4.79 -7.14
CA GLN A 388 -22.44 6.02 -6.39
C GLN A 388 -23.86 5.98 -5.82
N ILE A 389 -23.96 6.11 -4.49
CA ILE A 389 -25.24 6.35 -3.80
C ILE A 389 -25.69 7.76 -4.15
#